data_AF-A0A914VJA3-F1
#
_entry.id   AF-A0A914VJA3-F1
#
_cell.length_a   1.000
_cell.length_b   1.000
_cell.length_c   1.000
_cell.angle_alpha   90.00
_cell.angle_beta   90.00
_cell.angle_gamma   90.00
#
_symmetry.space_group_name_H-M   'P 1'
#
loop_
_entity.id
_entity.type
_entity.pdbx_description
1 polymer ?
#
loop_
_entity_poly.entity_id
_entity_poly.type
_entity_poly.pdbx_seq_one_letter_code
_entity_poly.pdbx_strand_id
1 'polypeptide(L)'
;MANFRAIFLLMVLVPVLRATAPGVMVQVNQNGINKFLAVGCGILDNTIPGTRIPDTNGKSAPDSNSGPEAKSLFSWELSNIVIAQFHIDQNHAGVALHPTDNVGVSISNLVAEITADYHIKVGSGWLSVSKSG
;
A
#
# COMPACT_ATOMS: atom_id res chain seq x y z
N MET A 1 47.69 -48.82 2.69
CA MET A 1 46.88 -48.29 3.81
C MET A 1 46.78 -46.75 3.85
N ALA A 2 47.23 -46.01 2.83
CA ALA A 2 47.15 -44.54 2.82
C ALA A 2 45.76 -44.00 2.35
N ASN A 3 45.11 -44.67 1.41
CA ASN A 3 43.86 -44.20 0.80
C ASN A 3 42.66 -44.22 1.76
N PHE A 4 42.64 -45.13 2.73
CA PHE A 4 41.54 -45.25 3.69
C PHE A 4 41.51 -44.08 4.68
N ARG A 5 42.69 -43.53 5.04
CA ARG A 5 42.81 -42.37 5.94
C ARG A 5 42.39 -41.06 5.27
N ALA A 6 42.68 -40.91 3.97
CA ALA A 6 42.29 -39.73 3.19
C ALA A 6 40.77 -39.65 2.99
N ILE A 7 40.11 -40.79 2.73
CA ILE A 7 38.65 -40.86 2.58
C ILE A 7 37.95 -40.54 3.90
N PHE A 8 38.47 -41.03 5.02
CA PHE A 8 37.92 -40.74 6.34
C PHE A 8 38.06 -39.25 6.71
N LEU A 9 39.19 -38.62 6.38
CA LEU A 9 39.40 -37.19 6.59
C LEU A 9 38.43 -36.34 5.73
N LEU A 10 38.18 -36.74 4.48
CA LEU A 10 37.26 -36.06 3.58
C LEU A 10 35.80 -36.16 4.08
N MET A 11 35.39 -37.31 4.63
CA MET A 11 34.06 -37.50 5.21
C MET A 11 33.80 -36.67 6.47
N VAL A 12 34.85 -36.32 7.23
CA VAL A 12 34.75 -35.45 8.41
C VAL A 12 34.80 -33.96 8.03
N LEU A 13 35.52 -33.59 6.96
CA LEU A 13 35.68 -32.20 6.53
C LEU A 13 34.44 -31.63 5.81
N VAL A 14 33.73 -32.47 5.03
CA VAL A 14 32.54 -32.07 4.26
C VAL A 14 31.37 -31.56 5.12
N PRO A 15 31.01 -32.17 6.28
CA PRO A 15 29.96 -31.61 7.12
C PRO A 15 30.38 -30.32 7.85
N VAL A 16 31.67 -30.12 8.13
CA VAL A 16 32.19 -28.90 8.76
C VAL A 16 32.15 -27.71 7.78
N LEU A 17 32.41 -27.94 6.50
CA LEU A 17 32.27 -26.92 5.44
C LEU A 17 30.81 -26.56 5.12
N ARG A 18 29.85 -27.44 5.43
CA ARG A 18 28.40 -27.18 5.30
C ARG A 18 27.79 -26.55 6.55
N ALA A 19 28.50 -26.57 7.67
CA ALA A 19 28.15 -25.84 8.86
C ALA A 19 28.67 -24.40 8.77
N THR A 20 28.22 -23.64 7.78
CA THR A 20 28.22 -22.17 7.90
C THR A 20 27.18 -21.81 8.94
N ALA A 21 27.51 -22.03 10.21
CA ALA A 21 26.75 -21.48 11.32
C ALA A 21 26.81 -19.95 11.18
N PRO A 22 25.68 -19.25 11.03
CA PRO A 22 25.67 -17.80 11.06
C PRO A 22 26.37 -17.34 12.34
N GLY A 23 27.39 -16.48 12.22
CA GLY A 23 28.13 -15.98 13.38
C GLY A 23 27.23 -15.26 14.40
N VAL A 24 26.05 -14.81 13.96
CA VAL A 24 24.96 -14.30 14.80
C VAL A 24 23.63 -14.68 14.13
N MET A 25 22.70 -15.28 14.88
CA MET A 25 21.30 -15.43 14.47
C MET A 25 20.43 -14.48 15.30
N VAL A 26 19.60 -13.68 14.63
CA VAL A 26 18.58 -12.84 15.29
C VAL A 26 17.22 -13.46 15.01
N GLN A 27 16.54 -13.89 16.08
CA GLN A 27 15.17 -14.38 16.00
C GLN A 27 14.22 -13.28 16.47
N VAL A 28 13.26 -12.93 15.62
CA VAL A 28 12.19 -11.98 15.94
C VAL A 28 10.90 -12.78 16.09
N ASN A 29 10.27 -12.68 17.25
CA ASN A 29 8.97 -13.31 17.48
C ASN A 29 7.82 -12.38 17.03
N GLN A 30 6.59 -12.89 17.08
CA GLN A 30 5.40 -12.13 16.69
C GLN A 30 5.25 -10.81 17.45
N ASN A 31 5.64 -10.76 18.73
CA ASN A 31 5.60 -9.52 19.51
C ASN A 31 6.57 -8.46 18.97
N GLY A 32 7.77 -8.86 18.54
CA GLY A 32 8.71 -7.95 17.87
C GLY A 32 8.15 -7.41 16.56
N ILE A 33 7.47 -8.26 15.80
CA ILE A 33 6.84 -7.90 14.52
C ILE A 33 5.67 -6.94 14.73
N ASN A 34 4.85 -7.17 15.75
CA ASN A 34 3.77 -6.25 16.11
C ASN A 34 4.30 -4.84 16.46
N LYS A 35 5.50 -4.75 17.07
CA LYS A 35 6.15 -3.45 17.31
C LYS A 35 6.61 -2.77 16.01
N PHE A 36 7.13 -3.54 15.06
CA PHE A 36 7.46 -3.00 13.73
C PHE A 36 6.22 -2.51 12.98
N LEU A 37 5.08 -3.20 13.13
CA LEU A 37 3.80 -2.75 12.58
C LEU A 37 3.41 -1.37 13.15
N ALA A 38 3.46 -1.20 14.47
CA ALA A 38 3.11 0.08 15.10
C ALA A 38 3.99 1.24 14.58
N VAL A 39 5.30 1.00 14.40
CA VAL A 39 6.21 1.98 13.80
C VAL A 39 5.85 2.24 12.33
N GLY A 40 5.57 1.19 11.55
CA GLY A 40 5.17 1.31 10.15
C GLY A 40 3.86 2.09 9.97
N CYS A 41 2.84 1.81 10.78
CA CYS A 41 1.61 2.57 10.83
C CYS A 41 1.88 4.04 11.14
N GLY A 42 2.73 4.33 12.13
CA GLY A 42 3.13 5.70 12.45
C GLY A 42 3.85 6.40 11.28
N ILE A 43 4.69 5.70 10.51
CA ILE A 43 5.32 6.28 9.32
C ILE A 43 4.26 6.60 8.26
N LEU A 44 3.33 5.70 7.99
CA LEU A 44 2.28 5.89 6.99
C LEU A 44 1.33 7.03 7.37
N ASP A 45 0.91 7.10 8.63
CA ASP A 45 0.08 8.18 9.20
C ASP A 45 0.73 9.56 9.02
N ASN A 46 2.07 9.64 8.99
CA ASN A 46 2.78 10.90 8.78
C ASN A 46 3.16 11.17 7.32
N THR A 47 3.29 10.13 6.49
CA THR A 47 3.81 10.27 5.11
C THR A 47 2.71 10.46 4.08
N ILE A 48 1.54 9.85 4.30
CA ILE A 48 0.44 9.88 3.34
C ILE A 48 -0.31 11.23 3.34
N PRO A 49 -0.57 11.89 4.49
CA PRO A 49 -1.17 13.22 4.47
C PRO A 49 -0.36 14.21 3.61
N GLY A 50 -1.05 15.05 2.85
CA GLY A 50 -0.46 15.96 1.87
C GLY A 50 -0.14 15.31 0.52
N THR A 51 -0.32 13.99 0.36
CA THR A 51 -0.14 13.33 -0.94
C THR A 51 -1.19 13.82 -1.93
N ARG A 52 -0.71 14.30 -3.08
CA ARG A 52 -1.55 14.76 -4.18
C ARG A 52 -1.97 13.59 -5.06
N ILE A 53 -3.27 13.50 -5.30
CA ILE A 53 -3.87 12.55 -6.24
C ILE A 53 -4.01 13.28 -7.60
N PRO A 54 -3.76 12.61 -8.74
CA PRO A 54 -3.94 13.21 -10.04
C PRO A 54 -5.38 13.73 -10.24
N ASP A 55 -5.47 14.93 -10.82
CA ASP A 55 -6.75 15.54 -11.19
C ASP A 55 -7.51 14.63 -12.17
N THR A 56 -8.83 14.63 -12.09
CA THR A 56 -9.69 13.76 -12.92
C THR A 56 -10.93 14.49 -13.38
N ASN A 57 -11.45 14.12 -14.54
CA ASN A 57 -12.61 14.75 -15.13
C ASN A 57 -13.46 13.72 -15.89
N GLY A 58 -14.69 14.11 -16.19
CA GLY A 58 -15.61 13.27 -16.93
C GLY A 58 -16.73 14.06 -17.60
N LYS A 59 -17.40 13.39 -18.52
CA LYS A 59 -18.58 13.88 -19.23
C LYS A 59 -19.69 12.87 -19.06
N SER A 60 -20.90 13.33 -18.77
CA SER A 60 -22.06 12.46 -18.72
C SER A 60 -22.34 11.94 -20.13
N ALA A 61 -22.63 10.64 -20.23
CA ALA A 61 -23.19 10.10 -21.45
C ALA A 61 -24.54 10.80 -21.74
N PRO A 62 -24.89 10.99 -23.01
CA PRO A 62 -26.26 11.31 -23.37
C PRO A 62 -27.19 10.20 -22.88
N ASP A 63 -28.45 10.52 -22.57
CA ASP A 63 -29.41 9.49 -22.16
C ASP A 63 -29.61 8.46 -23.31
N SER A 64 -29.96 7.22 -22.98
CA SER A 64 -30.07 6.13 -23.98
C SER A 64 -31.19 6.33 -25.02
N ASN A 65 -32.07 7.31 -24.82
CA ASN A 65 -33.16 7.68 -25.73
C ASN A 65 -32.83 8.92 -26.55
N SER A 66 -31.69 9.57 -26.29
CA SER A 66 -31.26 10.78 -26.94
C SER A 66 -30.53 10.40 -28.23
N GLY A 67 -31.02 10.93 -29.35
CA GLY A 67 -30.52 10.59 -30.69
C GLY A 67 -29.04 10.93 -30.89
N PRO A 68 -28.45 10.63 -32.06
CA PRO A 68 -27.02 10.81 -32.34
C PRO A 68 -26.49 12.25 -32.20
N GLU A 69 -27.35 13.25 -32.02
CA GLU A 69 -27.00 14.66 -31.80
C GLU A 69 -27.00 15.08 -30.32
N ALA A 70 -27.27 14.15 -29.41
CA ALA A 70 -27.40 14.45 -28.00
C ALA A 70 -26.06 14.86 -27.38
N LYS A 71 -26.00 16.13 -26.94
CA LYS A 71 -24.83 16.68 -26.27
C LYS A 71 -24.79 16.22 -24.83
N SER A 72 -23.59 16.00 -24.31
CA SER A 72 -23.35 15.71 -22.89
C SER A 72 -24.09 16.72 -22.01
N LEU A 73 -24.93 16.22 -21.11
CA LEU A 73 -25.81 17.03 -20.26
C LEU A 73 -25.01 17.76 -19.17
N PHE A 74 -23.95 17.14 -18.66
CA PHE A 74 -23.00 17.77 -17.76
C PHE A 74 -21.58 17.24 -17.92
N SER A 75 -20.60 18.09 -17.64
CA SER A 75 -19.20 17.71 -17.47
C SER A 75 -18.71 18.14 -16.10
N TRP A 76 -17.78 17.38 -15.53
CA TRP A 76 -17.26 17.62 -14.19
C TRP A 76 -15.74 17.50 -14.17
N GLU A 77 -15.13 18.19 -13.23
CA GLU A 77 -13.69 18.17 -12.97
C GLU A 77 -13.46 18.17 -11.46
N LEU A 78 -12.54 17.33 -11.02
CA LEU A 78 -11.96 17.33 -9.68
C LEU A 78 -10.49 17.67 -9.81
N SER A 79 -10.09 18.75 -9.15
CA SER A 79 -8.72 19.27 -9.19
C SER A 79 -8.20 19.48 -7.78
N ASN A 80 -6.87 19.56 -7.65
CA ASN A 80 -6.21 19.80 -6.37
C ASN A 80 -6.60 18.75 -5.31
N ILE A 81 -6.72 17.50 -5.75
CA ILE A 81 -7.12 16.39 -4.88
C ILE A 81 -5.94 16.06 -3.95
N VAL A 82 -6.16 16.14 -2.64
CA VAL A 82 -5.14 15.93 -1.61
C VAL A 82 -5.72 15.04 -0.52
N ILE A 83 -4.91 14.09 -0.03
CA ILE A 83 -5.22 13.36 1.20
C ILE A 83 -4.93 14.29 2.38
N ALA A 84 -5.95 14.87 2.99
CA ALA A 84 -5.80 15.85 4.08
C ALA A 84 -5.48 15.18 5.41
N GLN A 85 -6.12 14.05 5.69
CA GLN A 85 -5.87 13.23 6.87
C GLN A 85 -5.78 11.78 6.47
N PHE A 86 -4.95 11.03 7.19
CA PHE A 86 -4.80 9.60 7.01
C PHE A 86 -4.53 8.97 8.37
N HIS A 87 -5.27 7.92 8.69
CA HIS A 87 -5.10 7.20 9.94
C HIS A 87 -5.31 5.70 9.77
N ILE A 88 -4.41 4.93 10.35
CA ILE A 88 -4.51 3.49 10.50
C ILE A 88 -4.83 3.16 11.95
N ASP A 89 -5.96 2.49 12.18
CA ASP A 89 -6.27 1.93 13.50
C ASP A 89 -5.36 0.73 13.79
N GLN A 90 -4.36 0.98 14.65
CA GLN A 90 -3.36 -0.02 15.03
C GLN A 90 -3.96 -1.21 15.78
N ASN A 91 -5.15 -1.09 16.36
CA ASN A 91 -5.82 -2.21 17.05
C ASN A 91 -6.43 -3.21 16.07
N HIS A 92 -6.60 -2.81 14.80
CA HIS A 92 -7.15 -3.64 13.73
C HIS A 92 -6.13 -3.90 12.61
N ALA A 93 -4.92 -3.36 12.71
CA ALA A 93 -3.81 -3.72 11.85
C ALA A 93 -3.16 -5.03 12.31
N GLY A 94 -2.84 -5.93 11.37
CA GLY A 94 -2.23 -7.22 11.65
C GLY A 94 -1.04 -7.52 10.74
N VAL A 95 -0.02 -8.19 11.28
CA VAL A 95 1.06 -8.76 10.48
C VAL A 95 1.08 -10.26 10.65
N ALA A 96 1.00 -10.97 9.54
CA ALA A 96 1.18 -12.41 9.50
C ALA A 96 2.54 -12.72 8.88
N LEU A 97 3.34 -13.49 9.60
CA LEU A 97 4.49 -14.16 8.98
C LEU A 97 3.97 -15.29 8.11
N HIS A 98 4.19 -15.20 6.81
CA HIS A 98 3.95 -16.34 5.94
C HIS A 98 5.21 -17.22 5.96
N PRO A 99 5.06 -18.55 6.05
CA PRO A 99 6.19 -19.48 6.21
C PRO A 99 7.11 -19.56 4.98
N THR A 100 6.80 -18.82 3.91
CA THR A 100 7.57 -18.74 2.67
C THR A 100 8.02 -17.29 2.47
N ASP A 101 9.21 -16.99 2.99
CA ASP A 101 10.11 -15.83 2.73
C ASP A 101 9.54 -14.41 2.76
N ASN A 102 8.24 -14.24 2.99
CA ASN A 102 7.51 -13.00 2.87
C ASN A 102 6.81 -12.65 4.18
N VAL A 103 6.91 -11.37 4.55
CA VAL A 103 6.11 -10.78 5.62
C VAL A 103 4.83 -10.23 5.00
N GLY A 104 3.69 -10.84 5.33
CA GLY A 104 2.38 -10.35 4.92
C GLY A 104 1.88 -9.30 5.90
N VAL A 105 1.71 -8.07 5.44
CA VAL A 105 1.11 -6.99 6.25
C VAL A 105 -0.31 -6.78 5.78
N SER A 106 -1.28 -6.92 6.69
CA SER A 106 -2.69 -6.65 6.43
C SER A 106 -3.14 -5.49 7.29
N ILE A 107 -3.55 -4.40 6.65
CA ILE A 107 -4.07 -3.22 7.34
C ILE A 107 -5.57 -3.20 7.12
N SER A 108 -6.34 -3.27 8.20
CA SER A 108 -7.80 -3.16 8.16
C SER A 108 -8.25 -1.89 8.91
N ASN A 109 -9.39 -1.34 8.52
CA ASN A 109 -9.93 -0.07 9.04
C ASN A 109 -9.00 1.13 8.84
N LEU A 110 -8.78 1.45 7.56
CA LEU A 110 -8.09 2.66 7.13
C LEU A 110 -9.10 3.80 6.96
N VAL A 111 -8.79 4.95 7.53
CA VAL A 111 -9.57 6.18 7.36
C VAL A 111 -8.69 7.20 6.65
N ALA A 112 -9.19 7.73 5.54
CA ALA A 112 -8.56 8.82 4.81
C ALA A 112 -9.59 9.91 4.54
N GLU A 113 -9.22 11.15 4.84
CA GLU A 113 -9.98 12.35 4.47
C GLU A 113 -9.36 12.92 3.19
N ILE A 114 -10.18 13.13 2.16
CA ILE A 114 -9.73 13.62 0.86
C ILE A 114 -10.40 14.97 0.61
N THR A 115 -9.59 15.99 0.37
CA THR A 115 -10.06 17.31 -0.04
C THR A 115 -9.81 17.52 -1.53
N ALA A 116 -10.75 18.13 -2.25
CA ALA A 116 -10.62 18.44 -3.66
C ALA A 116 -11.46 19.68 -4.03
N ASP A 117 -11.01 20.40 -5.05
CA ASP A 117 -11.79 21.45 -5.71
C ASP A 117 -12.64 20.81 -6.82
N TYR A 118 -13.96 21.07 -6.82
CA TYR A 118 -14.87 20.51 -7.82
C TYR A 118 -15.50 21.58 -8.70
N HIS A 119 -15.57 21.30 -10.00
CA HIS A 119 -16.22 22.14 -10.99
C HIS A 119 -17.24 21.33 -11.77
N ILE A 120 -18.48 21.82 -11.84
CA ILE A 120 -19.55 21.19 -12.63
C ILE A 120 -20.01 22.18 -13.69
N LYS A 121 -20.08 21.71 -14.93
CA LYS A 121 -20.64 22.45 -16.06
C LYS A 121 -21.89 21.74 -16.52
N VAL A 122 -23.01 22.46 -16.61
CA VAL A 122 -24.29 21.93 -17.08
C VAL A 122 -24.65 22.65 -18.38
N GLY A 123 -24.82 21.90 -19.47
CA GLY A 123 -25.04 22.49 -20.79
C GLY A 123 -23.93 23.46 -21.22
N SER A 124 -24.27 24.72 -21.50
CA SER A 124 -23.32 25.76 -21.94
C SER A 124 -22.71 26.61 -20.81
N GLY A 125 -23.09 26.42 -19.54
CA GLY A 125 -22.70 27.27 -18.41
C GLY A 125 -22.04 26.54 -17.24
N TRP A 126 -21.24 27.26 -16.43
CA TRP A 126 -20.55 26.75 -15.25
C TRP A 126 -21.39 26.93 -13.98
N LEU A 127 -21.48 25.89 -13.16
CA LEU A 127 -22.02 25.92 -11.80
C LEU A 127 -20.85 25.78 -10.82
N SER A 128 -20.44 26.90 -10.23
CA SER A 128 -19.50 26.92 -9.12
C SER A 128 -20.27 26.68 -7.84
N VAL A 129 -20.11 25.50 -7.25
CA VAL A 129 -20.56 25.24 -5.89
C VAL A 129 -19.30 24.86 -5.12
N SER A 130 -19.03 25.51 -3.99
CA SER A 130 -17.96 25.11 -3.07
C SER A 130 -18.59 24.37 -1.91
N LYS A 131 -18.17 23.13 -1.66
CA LYS A 131 -18.56 22.39 -0.46
C LYS A 131 -17.32 21.71 0.09
N SER A 132 -16.83 22.22 1.21
CA SER A 132 -15.87 21.53 2.06
C SER A 132 -16.61 20.40 2.79
N GLY A 133 -16.09 19.18 2.69
CA GLY A 133 -16.58 18.01 3.40
C GLY A 133 -15.41 17.15 3.83
#